data_AF-A0A919LMY4-F1
#
_entry.id   AF-A0A919LMY4-F1
#
_cell.length_a   1.000
_cell.length_b   1.000
_cell.length_c   1.000
_cell.angle_alpha   90.00
_cell.angle_beta   90.00
_cell.angle_gamma   90.00
#
_symmetry.space_group_name_H-M   'P 1'
#
loop_
_entity.id
_entity.type
_entity.pdbx_description
1 polymer ?
#
loop_
_entity_poly.entity_id
_entity_poly.type
_entity_poly.pdbx_seq_one_letter_code
_entity_poly.pdbx_strand_id
1 'polypeptide(L)'
;MFRVSTLDLENLPRNDQGKVDFDKDFFGKESFLTVSGQLNGETYACALSKIYTFGPTFRAENSNTSRHLAEFWMLEPEVAFANLNDVAGLAEAMLKYVFKAVLEERADDMQFFAERVDKDAIDRLQRFITADFAQVDYTDAVTILENCGKQFENPVYWGVDLSSEHERYLAEEHFKAPVVVKNYPKDIKAFYMRLNEDGKTVAAMDVLAPGIGEIIGGSQREERLDVLDARMAEMGLNKEDYWWYRDLRRYGTVPHSGFGLGFERLIAYVTGVQNVRDVIPFPRTPRNATF
;
A
#
# COMPACT_ATOMS: atom_id res chain seq x y z
N MET A 1 6.25 4.61 -14.21
CA MET A 1 4.92 4.08 -14.55
C MET A 1 4.97 3.47 -15.95
N PHE A 2 4.13 2.48 -16.26
CA PHE A 2 3.99 1.97 -17.62
C PHE A 2 3.15 2.92 -18.46
N ARG A 3 3.59 3.25 -19.68
CA ARG A 3 2.84 4.10 -20.61
C ARG A 3 1.86 3.26 -21.41
N VAL A 4 0.65 3.78 -21.62
CA VAL A 4 -0.37 3.22 -22.51
C VAL A 4 -0.49 4.15 -23.71
N SER A 5 -0.31 3.62 -24.92
CA SER A 5 -0.31 4.40 -26.16
C SER A 5 -0.75 3.54 -27.33
N THR A 6 -1.43 4.13 -28.30
CA THR A 6 -1.73 3.51 -29.60
C THR A 6 -0.85 4.06 -30.72
N LEU A 7 0.11 4.93 -30.40
CA LEU A 7 1.03 5.48 -31.39
C LEU A 7 1.93 4.40 -31.98
N ASP A 8 2.22 4.52 -33.27
CA ASP A 8 3.22 3.70 -33.94
C ASP A 8 4.62 4.12 -33.46
N LEU A 9 5.30 3.22 -32.73
CA LEU A 9 6.64 3.47 -32.20
C LEU A 9 7.70 3.64 -33.29
N GLU A 10 7.49 3.07 -34.47
CA GLU A 10 8.39 3.22 -35.62
C GLU A 10 8.12 4.51 -36.40
N ASN A 11 6.95 5.13 -36.22
CA ASN A 11 6.54 6.35 -36.92
C ASN A 11 5.79 7.33 -36.01
N LEU A 12 6.45 7.72 -34.91
CA LEU A 12 5.87 8.63 -33.92
C LEU A 12 5.53 10.00 -34.53
N PRO A 13 4.28 10.48 -34.40
CA PRO A 13 3.93 11.82 -34.87
C PRO A 13 4.70 12.88 -34.07
N ARG A 14 5.08 13.96 -34.74
CA ARG A 14 5.83 15.07 -34.15
C ARG A 14 5.06 16.38 -34.24
N ASN A 15 5.18 17.21 -33.22
CA ASN A 15 4.68 18.58 -33.21
C ASN A 15 5.74 19.54 -33.79
N ASP A 16 5.40 20.83 -33.88
CA ASP A 16 6.29 21.87 -34.43
C ASP A 16 7.60 22.05 -33.64
N GLN A 17 7.67 21.51 -32.41
CA GLN A 17 8.87 21.51 -31.56
C GLN A 17 9.72 20.23 -31.74
N GLY A 18 9.33 19.31 -32.62
CA GLY A 18 10.00 18.02 -32.84
C GLY A 18 9.79 17.00 -31.72
N LYS A 19 8.92 17.27 -30.74
CA LYS A 19 8.55 16.33 -29.68
C LYS A 19 7.44 15.39 -30.17
N VAL A 20 7.27 14.26 -29.48
CA VAL A 20 6.14 13.35 -29.75
C VAL A 20 4.84 14.12 -29.51
N ASP A 21 3.95 14.06 -30.48
CA ASP A 21 2.67 14.74 -30.50
C ASP A 21 1.58 13.86 -29.87
N PHE A 22 1.45 13.94 -28.53
CA PHE A 22 0.50 13.12 -27.78
C PHE A 22 -0.97 13.54 -27.97
N ASP A 23 -1.24 14.69 -28.58
CA ASP A 23 -2.60 15.08 -28.99
C ASP A 23 -3.15 14.12 -30.05
N LYS A 24 -2.27 13.40 -30.76
CA LYS A 24 -2.61 12.34 -31.73
C LYS A 24 -2.65 10.94 -31.13
N ASP A 25 -2.35 10.77 -29.84
CA ASP A 25 -2.54 9.50 -29.15
C ASP A 25 -4.04 9.28 -28.84
N PHE A 26 -4.42 8.06 -28.45
CA PHE A 26 -5.82 7.66 -28.28
C PHE A 26 -6.61 8.57 -27.32
N PHE A 27 -6.00 8.97 -26.22
CA PHE A 27 -6.63 9.82 -25.20
C PHE A 27 -6.35 11.31 -25.38
N GLY A 28 -5.65 11.71 -26.46
CA GLY A 28 -5.25 13.09 -26.71
C GLY A 28 -4.27 13.66 -25.67
N LYS A 29 -3.58 12.80 -24.90
CA LYS A 29 -2.55 13.15 -23.92
C LYS A 29 -1.78 11.90 -23.50
N GLU A 30 -0.62 12.09 -22.86
CA GLU A 30 0.10 10.99 -22.23
C GLU A 30 -0.77 10.27 -21.20
N SER A 31 -0.75 8.94 -21.26
CA SER A 31 -1.56 8.06 -20.43
C SER A 31 -0.71 6.92 -19.86
N PHE A 32 -1.02 6.52 -18.62
CA PHE A 32 -0.22 5.55 -17.86
C PHE A 32 -1.13 4.54 -17.17
N LEU A 33 -0.62 3.32 -17.00
CA LEU A 33 -1.25 2.34 -16.11
C LEU A 33 -1.10 2.83 -14.66
N THR A 34 -2.21 2.78 -13.92
CA THR A 34 -2.25 3.31 -12.56
C THR A 34 -1.47 2.44 -11.58
N VAL A 35 -0.85 3.10 -10.59
CA VAL A 35 -0.21 2.45 -9.44
C VAL A 35 -1.18 2.23 -8.27
N SER A 36 -2.33 2.90 -8.29
CA SER A 36 -3.35 2.88 -7.22
C SER A 36 -4.63 3.57 -7.69
N GLY A 37 -5.80 3.08 -7.25
CA GLY A 37 -7.09 3.74 -7.46
C GLY A 37 -7.43 4.80 -6.40
N GLN A 38 -6.57 4.99 -5.39
CA GLN A 38 -6.88 5.77 -4.18
C GLN A 38 -7.43 7.17 -4.46
N LEU A 39 -6.73 7.98 -5.28
CA LEU A 39 -7.15 9.36 -5.52
C LEU A 39 -8.54 9.45 -6.16
N ASN A 40 -8.88 8.50 -7.01
CA ASN A 40 -10.23 8.37 -7.57
C ASN A 40 -11.21 7.86 -6.50
N GLY A 41 -10.80 6.89 -5.67
CA GLY A 41 -11.58 6.36 -4.55
C GLY A 41 -12.04 7.45 -3.58
N GLU A 42 -11.19 8.44 -3.28
CA GLU A 42 -11.54 9.59 -2.42
C GLU A 42 -12.72 10.40 -2.96
N THR A 43 -12.84 10.53 -4.29
CA THR A 43 -13.99 11.21 -4.93
C THR A 43 -15.31 10.49 -4.61
N TYR A 44 -15.29 9.15 -4.66
CA TYR A 44 -16.46 8.33 -4.37
C TYR A 44 -16.73 8.26 -2.87
N ALA A 45 -15.70 8.22 -2.02
CA ALA A 45 -15.88 8.26 -0.57
C ALA A 45 -16.58 9.55 -0.12
N CYS A 46 -16.26 10.70 -0.73
CA CYS A 46 -16.95 11.96 -0.47
C CYS A 46 -18.45 11.92 -0.84
N ALA A 47 -18.84 11.08 -1.81
CA ALA A 47 -20.24 10.96 -2.26
C ALA A 47 -21.01 9.81 -1.59
N LEU A 48 -20.36 8.68 -1.33
CA LEU A 48 -20.98 7.41 -0.90
C LEU A 48 -20.58 7.00 0.52
N SER A 49 -19.76 7.81 1.20
CA SER A 49 -19.18 7.59 2.53
C SER A 49 -18.22 6.41 2.66
N LYS A 50 -18.50 5.24 2.07
CA LYS A 50 -17.67 4.04 2.19
C LYS A 50 -17.59 3.34 0.85
N ILE A 51 -16.38 3.19 0.32
CA ILE A 51 -16.12 2.48 -0.93
C ILE A 51 -14.92 1.56 -0.77
N TYR A 52 -14.74 0.64 -1.71
CA TYR A 52 -13.47 -0.03 -1.91
C TYR A 52 -13.25 -0.26 -3.40
N THR A 53 -11.99 -0.19 -3.83
CA THR A 53 -11.57 -0.71 -5.13
C THR A 53 -11.12 -2.15 -4.96
N PHE A 54 -11.27 -2.96 -6.01
CA PHE A 54 -10.60 -4.25 -6.15
C PHE A 54 -10.21 -4.36 -7.62
N GLY A 55 -8.93 -4.14 -7.92
CA GLY A 55 -8.49 -4.02 -9.31
C GLY A 55 -6.99 -4.21 -9.51
N PRO A 56 -6.56 -4.42 -10.76
CA PRO A 56 -5.15 -4.51 -11.09
C PRO A 56 -4.47 -3.15 -10.98
N THR A 57 -3.25 -3.15 -10.46
CA THR A 57 -2.35 -2.00 -10.39
C THR A 57 -0.97 -2.41 -10.89
N PHE A 58 -0.19 -1.44 -11.32
CA PHE A 58 1.04 -1.72 -12.07
C PHE A 58 2.22 -0.92 -11.53
N ARG A 59 3.38 -1.58 -11.37
CA ARG A 59 4.64 -0.94 -10.99
C ARG A 59 5.71 -1.24 -12.03
N ALA A 60 6.31 -0.17 -12.56
CA ALA A 60 7.35 -0.25 -13.60
C ALA A 60 8.77 -0.23 -13.01
N GLU A 61 8.92 -0.59 -11.73
CA GLU A 61 10.22 -0.68 -11.08
C GLU A 61 10.98 -1.92 -11.58
N ASN A 62 12.29 -1.78 -11.81
CA ASN A 62 13.13 -2.90 -12.24
C ASN A 62 13.55 -3.76 -11.03
N SER A 63 12.57 -4.31 -10.32
CA SER A 63 12.75 -5.15 -9.14
C SER A 63 12.43 -6.61 -9.45
N ASN A 64 13.43 -7.49 -9.31
CA ASN A 64 13.27 -8.93 -9.56
C ASN A 64 13.56 -9.73 -8.28
N THR A 65 12.60 -9.72 -7.35
CA THR A 65 12.69 -10.43 -6.06
C THR A 65 11.54 -11.43 -5.92
N SER A 66 11.54 -12.28 -4.89
CA SER A 66 10.44 -13.22 -4.60
C SER A 66 9.13 -12.55 -4.15
N ARG A 67 9.12 -11.22 -3.96
CA ARG A 67 8.02 -10.47 -3.34
C ARG A 67 7.43 -9.35 -4.22
N HIS A 68 7.96 -9.15 -5.42
CA HIS A 68 7.54 -8.06 -6.30
C HIS A 68 6.98 -8.59 -7.63
N LEU A 69 5.89 -7.96 -8.07
CA LEU A 69 5.26 -8.14 -9.38
C LEU A 69 5.11 -6.78 -10.06
N ALA A 70 5.19 -6.77 -11.38
CA ALA A 70 4.92 -5.58 -12.20
C ALA A 70 3.41 -5.32 -12.38
N GLU A 71 2.59 -6.36 -12.25
CA GLU A 71 1.12 -6.35 -12.28
C GLU A 71 0.62 -7.17 -11.08
N PHE A 72 -0.23 -6.58 -10.25
CA PHE A 72 -0.75 -7.19 -9.04
C PHE A 72 -2.10 -6.56 -8.66
N TRP A 73 -2.87 -7.22 -7.81
CA TRP A 73 -4.20 -6.75 -7.43
C TRP A 73 -4.15 -6.00 -6.10
N MET A 74 -4.84 -4.87 -6.07
CA MET A 74 -5.00 -4.05 -4.87
C MET A 74 -6.46 -4.01 -4.46
N LEU A 75 -6.69 -4.24 -3.16
CA LEU A 75 -7.94 -3.93 -2.48
C LEU A 75 -7.74 -2.62 -1.71
N GLU A 76 -8.50 -1.57 -2.06
CA GLU A 76 -8.28 -0.24 -1.48
C GLU A 76 -9.59 0.35 -0.94
N PRO A 77 -9.93 0.13 0.35
CA PRO A 77 -11.05 0.81 0.99
C PRO A 77 -10.72 2.28 1.29
N GLU A 78 -11.73 3.14 1.10
CA GLU A 78 -11.70 4.56 1.46
C GLU A 78 -12.98 4.92 2.22
N VAL A 79 -12.82 5.57 3.37
CA VAL A 79 -13.89 5.80 4.35
C VAL A 79 -13.93 7.27 4.75
N ALA A 80 -15.06 7.93 4.47
CA ALA A 80 -15.38 9.25 4.96
C ALA A 80 -15.67 9.24 6.46
N PHE A 81 -15.38 10.35 7.13
CA PHE A 81 -15.50 10.54 8.58
C PHE A 81 -14.63 9.60 9.43
N ALA A 82 -13.59 9.03 8.83
CA ALA A 82 -12.63 8.16 9.50
C ALA A 82 -11.28 8.87 9.71
N ASN A 83 -10.70 8.70 10.90
CA ASN A 83 -9.32 9.06 11.21
C ASN A 83 -8.39 7.84 11.08
N LEU A 84 -7.10 8.04 11.37
CA LEU A 84 -6.08 6.99 11.29
C LEU A 84 -6.39 5.76 12.17
N ASN A 85 -6.94 5.96 13.37
CA ASN A 85 -7.29 4.87 14.27
C ASN A 85 -8.49 4.07 13.76
N ASP A 86 -9.48 4.74 13.17
CA ASP A 86 -10.66 4.08 12.58
C ASP A 86 -10.23 3.16 11.43
N VAL A 87 -9.35 3.63 10.56
CA VAL A 87 -8.89 2.84 9.41
C VAL A 87 -7.92 1.73 9.82
N ALA A 88 -7.14 1.91 10.90
CA ALA A 88 -6.34 0.84 11.52
C ALA A 88 -7.23 -0.26 12.08
N GLY A 89 -8.29 0.10 12.80
CA GLY A 89 -9.27 -0.85 13.31
C GLY A 89 -10.02 -1.58 12.20
N LEU A 90 -10.33 -0.88 11.08
CA LEU A 90 -10.91 -1.51 9.90
C LEU A 90 -9.97 -2.53 9.27
N ALA A 91 -8.68 -2.20 9.14
CA ALA A 91 -7.66 -3.10 8.59
C ALA A 91 -7.54 -4.38 9.43
N GLU A 92 -7.47 -4.24 10.76
CA GLU A 92 -7.47 -5.36 11.71
C GLU A 92 -8.73 -6.23 11.56
N ALA A 93 -9.92 -5.62 11.63
CA ALA A 93 -11.19 -6.32 11.55
C ALA A 93 -11.34 -7.09 10.22
N MET A 94 -10.93 -6.48 9.11
CA MET A 94 -10.95 -7.09 7.79
C MET A 94 -10.03 -8.32 7.71
N LEU A 95 -8.77 -8.20 8.16
CA LEU A 95 -7.82 -9.33 8.14
C LEU A 95 -8.29 -10.48 9.02
N LYS A 96 -8.76 -10.19 10.24
CA LYS A 96 -9.32 -11.22 11.14
C LYS A 96 -10.53 -11.91 10.52
N TYR A 97 -11.43 -11.15 9.88
CA TYR A 97 -12.59 -11.70 9.18
C TYR A 97 -12.16 -12.64 8.03
N VAL A 98 -11.28 -12.18 7.14
CA VAL A 98 -10.84 -12.97 5.98
C VAL A 98 -10.16 -14.26 6.42
N PHE A 99 -9.27 -14.20 7.43
CA PHE A 99 -8.59 -15.40 7.93
C PHE A 99 -9.57 -16.39 8.56
N LYS A 100 -10.55 -15.90 9.32
CA LYS A 100 -11.61 -16.74 9.87
C LYS A 100 -12.41 -17.41 8.74
N ALA A 101 -12.83 -16.65 7.74
CA ALA A 101 -13.59 -17.17 6.60
C ALA A 101 -12.80 -18.24 5.84
N VAL A 102 -11.49 -18.04 5.60
CA VAL A 102 -10.65 -19.05 4.95
C VAL A 102 -10.57 -20.34 5.78
N LEU A 103 -10.36 -20.24 7.09
CA LEU A 103 -10.29 -21.41 7.97
C LEU A 103 -11.63 -22.16 8.05
N GLU A 104 -12.76 -21.46 7.99
CA GLU A 104 -14.10 -22.05 8.09
C GLU A 104 -14.59 -22.60 6.74
N GLU A 105 -14.33 -21.90 5.64
CA GLU A 105 -14.89 -22.23 4.32
C GLU A 105 -13.94 -23.06 3.44
N ARG A 106 -12.63 -23.04 3.70
CA ARG A 106 -11.59 -23.71 2.89
C ARG A 106 -10.62 -24.53 3.75
N ALA A 107 -11.17 -25.22 4.75
CA ALA A 107 -10.38 -26.02 5.70
C ALA A 107 -9.58 -27.16 5.03
N ASP A 108 -10.13 -27.76 3.97
CA ASP A 108 -9.48 -28.82 3.18
C ASP A 108 -8.27 -28.31 2.41
N ASP A 109 -8.39 -27.17 1.72
CA ASP A 109 -7.26 -26.50 1.07
C ASP A 109 -6.20 -26.08 2.10
N MET A 110 -6.63 -25.52 3.23
CA MET A 110 -5.71 -25.13 4.32
C MET A 110 -4.97 -26.32 4.92
N GLN A 111 -5.62 -27.49 5.04
CA GLN A 111 -4.95 -28.72 5.45
C GLN A 111 -3.89 -29.15 4.43
N PHE A 112 -4.20 -29.05 3.14
CA PHE A 112 -3.20 -29.32 2.08
C PHE A 112 -1.98 -28.38 2.22
N PHE A 113 -2.19 -27.09 2.41
CA PHE A 113 -1.08 -26.13 2.62
C PHE A 113 -0.28 -26.46 3.88
N ALA A 114 -0.94 -26.82 4.98
CA ALA A 114 -0.28 -27.25 6.21
C ALA A 114 0.60 -28.49 6.01
N GLU A 115 0.15 -29.46 5.22
CA GLU A 115 0.88 -30.70 4.97
C GLU A 115 2.03 -30.52 3.95
N ARG A 116 1.83 -29.67 2.93
CA ARG A 116 2.68 -29.64 1.72
C ARG A 116 3.54 -28.39 1.56
N VAL A 117 3.14 -27.27 2.14
CA VAL A 117 3.79 -25.97 1.92
C VAL A 117 4.39 -25.44 3.22
N ASP A 118 3.56 -25.27 4.25
CA ASP A 118 3.97 -24.68 5.52
C ASP A 118 3.14 -25.24 6.68
N LYS A 119 3.78 -26.03 7.54
CA LYS A 119 3.15 -26.68 8.70
C LYS A 119 2.49 -25.69 9.66
N ASP A 120 2.89 -24.42 9.64
CA ASP A 120 2.36 -23.36 10.49
C ASP A 120 1.22 -22.56 9.82
N ALA A 121 0.80 -22.91 8.59
CA ALA A 121 -0.20 -22.13 7.86
C ALA A 121 -1.52 -21.94 8.64
N ILE A 122 -2.06 -23.02 9.22
CA ILE A 122 -3.31 -22.95 10.01
C ILE A 122 -3.08 -22.24 11.34
N ASP A 123 -2.06 -22.66 12.10
CA ASP A 123 -1.76 -22.13 13.43
C ASP A 123 -1.42 -20.64 13.40
N ARG A 124 -0.74 -20.18 12.34
CA ARG A 124 -0.48 -18.75 12.11
C ARG A 124 -1.78 -17.95 11.98
N LEU A 125 -2.75 -18.43 11.18
CA LEU A 125 -4.03 -17.73 11.02
C LEU A 125 -4.84 -17.72 12.31
N GLN A 126 -4.88 -18.85 13.04
CA GLN A 126 -5.56 -18.93 14.34
C GLN A 126 -4.96 -17.98 15.38
N ARG A 127 -3.62 -17.91 15.46
CA ARG A 127 -2.91 -16.95 16.31
C ARG A 127 -3.19 -15.52 15.90
N PHE A 128 -3.20 -15.22 14.60
CA PHE A 128 -3.50 -13.88 14.10
C PHE A 128 -4.93 -13.43 14.45
N ILE A 129 -5.92 -14.31 14.33
CA ILE A 129 -7.32 -14.01 14.65
C ILE A 129 -7.50 -13.66 16.13
N THR A 130 -6.77 -14.34 17.01
CA THR A 130 -6.89 -14.19 18.46
C THR A 130 -5.97 -13.13 19.07
N ALA A 131 -4.93 -12.71 18.34
CA ALA A 131 -3.99 -11.69 18.80
C ALA A 131 -4.60 -10.28 18.78
N ASP A 132 -4.27 -9.48 19.79
CA ASP A 132 -4.46 -8.03 19.74
C ASP A 132 -3.31 -7.40 18.95
N PHE A 133 -3.64 -6.44 18.09
CA PHE A 133 -2.60 -5.76 17.30
C PHE A 133 -1.86 -4.79 18.20
N ALA A 134 -0.54 -4.96 18.31
CA ALA A 134 0.32 -3.97 18.93
C ALA A 134 0.25 -2.67 18.13
N GLN A 135 0.31 -1.52 18.79
CA GLN A 135 0.35 -0.23 18.13
C GLN A 135 1.57 0.54 18.63
N VAL A 136 2.30 1.14 17.71
CA VAL A 136 3.54 1.85 18.02
C VAL A 136 3.72 3.01 17.06
N ASP A 137 4.16 4.17 17.54
CA ASP A 137 4.56 5.25 16.65
C ASP A 137 5.93 4.92 16.02
N TYR A 138 6.14 5.36 14.78
CA TYR A 138 7.39 5.15 14.04
C TYR A 138 8.61 5.57 14.85
N THR A 139 8.52 6.71 15.55
CA THR A 139 9.61 7.23 16.40
C THR A 139 10.00 6.24 17.50
N ASP A 140 9.01 5.60 18.13
CA ASP A 140 9.25 4.58 19.15
C ASP A 140 9.74 3.27 18.52
N ALA A 141 9.22 2.90 17.34
CA ALA A 141 9.67 1.73 16.59
C ALA A 141 11.16 1.83 16.21
N VAL A 142 11.62 3.00 15.74
CA VAL A 142 13.04 3.26 15.47
C VAL A 142 13.85 3.16 16.76
N THR A 143 13.37 3.73 17.86
CA THR A 143 14.06 3.65 19.17
C THR A 143 14.19 2.20 19.64
N ILE A 144 13.17 1.36 19.45
CA ILE A 144 13.21 -0.07 19.75
C ILE A 144 14.27 -0.77 18.90
N LEU A 145 14.31 -0.49 17.59
CA LEU A 145 15.23 -1.10 16.64
C LEU A 145 16.69 -0.70 16.92
N GLU A 146 16.96 0.56 17.23
CA GLU A 146 18.32 1.03 17.59
C GLU A 146 18.83 0.37 18.88
N ASN A 147 17.94 0.08 19.83
CA ASN A 147 18.30 -0.47 21.14
C ASN A 147 18.14 -2.00 21.24
N CYS A 148 17.78 -2.69 20.15
CA CYS A 148 17.52 -4.13 20.20
C CYS A 148 18.78 -5.02 20.29
N GLY A 149 19.96 -4.44 20.08
CA GLY A 149 21.24 -5.16 20.10
C GLY A 149 21.48 -6.09 18.91
N LYS A 150 20.59 -6.10 17.91
CA LYS A 150 20.81 -6.82 16.63
C LYS A 150 21.56 -5.96 15.63
N GLN A 151 22.33 -6.61 14.78
CA GLN A 151 22.88 -6.00 13.58
C GLN A 151 21.96 -6.30 12.40
N PHE A 152 21.44 -5.24 11.81
CA PHE A 152 20.65 -5.27 10.58
C PHE A 152 21.54 -4.98 9.37
N GLU A 153 21.17 -5.50 8.20
CA GLU A 153 21.88 -5.19 6.95
C GLU A 153 21.61 -3.74 6.51
N ASN A 154 20.38 -3.28 6.70
CA ASN A 154 19.91 -1.94 6.39
C ASN A 154 20.01 -1.03 7.62
N PRO A 155 20.42 0.24 7.44
CA PRO A 155 20.56 1.18 8.53
C PRO A 155 19.20 1.49 9.18
N VAL A 156 19.22 1.70 10.49
CA VAL A 156 18.09 2.17 11.28
C VAL A 156 18.44 3.53 11.85
N TYR A 157 17.66 4.56 11.50
CA TYR A 157 17.71 5.89 12.12
C TYR A 157 16.44 6.66 11.78
N TRP A 158 16.10 7.67 12.57
CA TRP A 158 14.89 8.46 12.34
C TRP A 158 14.96 9.20 10.98
N GLY A 159 13.96 8.98 10.13
CA GLY A 159 13.88 9.56 8.78
C GLY A 159 14.17 8.60 7.64
N VAL A 160 14.58 7.35 7.92
CA VAL A 160 14.67 6.28 6.92
C VAL A 160 13.44 5.37 6.99
N ASP A 161 13.00 4.86 5.85
CA ASP A 161 11.91 3.88 5.84
C ASP A 161 12.35 2.56 6.48
N LEU A 162 11.40 1.84 7.08
CA LEU A 162 11.70 0.56 7.71
C LEU A 162 11.86 -0.52 6.64
N SER A 163 12.97 -1.25 6.69
CA SER A 163 13.17 -2.39 5.80
C SER A 163 12.41 -3.63 6.31
N SER A 164 12.23 -4.63 5.44
CA SER A 164 11.50 -5.83 5.83
C SER A 164 12.13 -6.59 7.01
N GLU A 165 13.46 -6.56 7.21
CA GLU A 165 14.08 -7.17 8.39
C GLU A 165 13.73 -6.42 9.69
N HIS A 166 13.57 -5.09 9.61
CA HIS A 166 13.17 -4.26 10.76
C HIS A 166 11.71 -4.53 11.11
N GLU A 167 10.83 -4.54 10.11
CA GLU A 167 9.41 -4.84 10.27
C GLU A 167 9.18 -6.23 10.87
N ARG A 168 9.90 -7.24 10.34
CA ARG A 168 9.83 -8.60 10.84
C ARG A 168 10.35 -8.71 12.27
N TYR A 169 11.44 -8.02 12.62
CA TYR A 169 11.91 -7.99 14.00
C TYR A 169 10.84 -7.45 14.96
N LEU A 170 10.19 -6.34 14.60
CA LEU A 170 9.12 -5.75 15.42
C LEU A 170 7.99 -6.75 15.63
N ALA A 171 7.49 -7.38 14.56
CA ALA A 171 6.34 -8.28 14.63
C ALA A 171 6.67 -9.66 15.23
N GLU A 172 7.80 -10.27 14.86
CA GLU A 172 8.15 -11.66 15.22
C GLU A 172 8.84 -11.77 16.58
N GLU A 173 9.66 -10.78 16.97
CA GLU A 173 10.56 -10.91 18.10
C GLU A 173 10.25 -9.96 19.25
N HIS A 174 10.00 -8.67 18.93
CA HIS A 174 9.72 -7.67 19.95
C HIS A 174 8.28 -7.77 20.48
N PHE A 175 7.29 -7.57 19.60
CA PHE A 175 5.88 -7.60 19.97
C PHE A 175 5.29 -9.00 19.97
N LYS A 176 5.81 -9.91 19.12
CA LYS A 176 5.30 -11.28 18.94
C LYS A 176 3.81 -11.33 18.58
N ALA A 177 3.38 -10.32 17.84
CA ALA A 177 2.00 -10.08 17.44
C ALA A 177 2.01 -9.24 16.15
N PRO A 178 0.88 -9.17 15.41
CA PRO A 178 0.72 -8.17 14.37
C PRO A 178 0.88 -6.75 14.95
N VAL A 179 1.51 -5.85 14.19
CA VAL A 179 1.87 -4.51 14.66
C VAL A 179 1.33 -3.47 13.70
N VAL A 180 0.70 -2.41 14.21
CA VAL A 180 0.37 -1.19 13.46
C VAL A 180 1.41 -0.14 13.81
N VAL A 181 2.33 0.15 12.88
CA VAL A 181 3.28 1.25 13.02
C VAL A 181 2.61 2.51 12.49
N LYS A 182 2.64 3.62 13.24
CA LYS A 182 1.92 4.86 12.92
C LYS A 182 2.83 6.07 12.84
N ASN A 183 2.33 7.16 12.25
CA ASN A 183 2.94 8.49 12.37
C ASN A 183 4.37 8.57 11.80
N TYR A 184 4.52 8.20 10.52
CA TYR A 184 5.81 8.20 9.82
C TYR A 184 6.32 9.61 9.50
N PRO A 185 7.64 9.81 9.30
CA PRO A 185 8.20 11.08 8.85
C PRO A 185 7.60 11.52 7.51
N LYS A 186 7.24 12.80 7.40
CA LYS A 186 6.57 13.34 6.20
C LYS A 186 7.42 13.21 4.93
N ASP A 187 8.75 13.23 5.05
CA ASP A 187 9.66 13.32 3.91
C ASP A 187 9.83 11.99 3.16
N ILE A 188 9.43 10.87 3.77
CA ILE A 188 9.47 9.53 3.17
C ILE A 188 8.08 9.00 2.78
N LYS A 189 7.03 9.81 2.94
CA LYS A 189 5.64 9.43 2.66
C LYS A 189 4.99 10.39 1.66
N ALA A 190 3.86 9.96 1.09
CA ALA A 190 3.22 10.64 -0.03
C ALA A 190 2.56 11.98 0.37
N PHE A 191 2.41 12.87 -0.61
CA PHE A 191 1.87 14.23 -0.44
C PHE A 191 0.43 14.28 0.14
N TYR A 192 -0.36 13.24 -0.09
CA TYR A 192 -1.77 13.17 0.31
C TYR A 192 -1.98 12.77 1.77
N MET A 193 -0.93 12.36 2.48
CA MET A 193 -1.06 11.91 3.88
C MET A 193 -1.16 13.14 4.80
N ARG A 194 -2.13 13.11 5.73
CA ARG A 194 -2.41 14.24 6.62
C ARG A 194 -1.20 14.59 7.47
N LEU A 195 -0.79 15.86 7.46
CA LEU A 195 0.31 16.35 8.29
C LEU A 195 -0.14 16.42 9.76
N ASN A 196 0.64 15.80 10.65
CA ASN A 196 0.40 15.83 12.09
C ASN A 196 0.73 17.20 12.70
N GLU A 197 0.26 17.42 13.92
CA GLU A 197 0.44 18.70 14.64
C GLU A 197 1.91 19.02 14.96
N ASP A 198 2.78 18.01 14.97
CA ASP A 198 4.22 18.17 15.18
C ASP A 198 4.96 18.80 13.98
N GLY A 199 4.29 18.90 12.81
CA GLY A 199 4.87 19.40 11.56
C GLY A 199 5.97 18.54 10.94
N LYS A 200 6.24 17.35 11.51
CA LYS A 200 7.34 16.44 11.14
C LYS A 200 6.83 15.10 10.61
N THR A 201 5.72 14.61 11.15
CA THR A 201 5.14 13.33 10.80
C THR A 201 3.83 13.48 10.05
N VAL A 202 3.41 12.42 9.37
CA VAL A 202 2.11 12.30 8.73
C VAL A 202 1.33 11.14 9.34
N ALA A 203 0.01 11.25 9.34
CA ALA A 203 -0.91 10.22 9.82
C ALA A 203 -0.96 9.01 8.88
N ALA A 204 0.17 8.34 8.72
CA ALA A 204 0.36 7.09 7.99
C ALA A 204 0.29 5.90 8.96
N MET A 205 -0.09 4.75 8.44
CA MET A 205 0.03 3.47 9.13
C MET A 205 0.50 2.38 8.19
N ASP A 206 1.33 1.48 8.71
CA ASP A 206 1.68 0.23 8.06
C ASP A 206 1.33 -0.92 9.04
N VAL A 207 0.60 -1.92 8.55
CA VAL A 207 0.26 -3.13 9.32
C VAL A 207 1.28 -4.21 8.99
N LEU A 208 2.00 -4.63 10.01
CA LEU A 208 3.05 -5.64 9.93
C LEU A 208 2.51 -6.98 10.42
N ALA A 209 2.57 -8.00 9.57
CA ALA A 209 2.22 -9.37 9.92
C ALA A 209 3.49 -10.21 10.13
N PRO A 210 3.56 -11.02 11.22
CA PRO A 210 4.71 -11.89 11.48
C PRO A 210 5.01 -12.82 10.29
N GLY A 211 6.26 -12.89 9.84
CA GLY A 211 6.71 -13.71 8.72
C GLY A 211 6.88 -12.93 7.40
N ILE A 212 5.95 -12.01 7.08
CA ILE A 212 5.95 -11.29 5.80
C ILE A 212 6.42 -9.82 5.93
N GLY A 213 6.16 -9.16 7.06
CA GLY A 213 6.33 -7.71 7.20
C GLY A 213 5.05 -6.97 6.82
N GLU A 214 5.16 -5.84 6.14
CA GLU A 214 4.02 -5.03 5.70
C GLU A 214 3.00 -5.81 4.83
N ILE A 215 1.75 -5.88 5.30
CA ILE A 215 0.61 -6.46 4.57
C ILE A 215 -0.43 -5.41 4.12
N ILE A 216 -0.54 -4.30 4.86
CA ILE A 216 -1.43 -3.17 4.55
C ILE A 216 -0.66 -1.87 4.79
N GLY A 217 -0.74 -0.93 3.85
CA GLY A 217 -0.24 0.44 4.00
C GLY A 217 -1.39 1.43 3.81
N GLY A 218 -1.48 2.45 4.67
CA GLY A 218 -2.61 3.38 4.65
C GLY A 218 -2.32 4.71 5.34
N SER A 219 -3.30 5.61 5.28
CA SER A 219 -3.18 6.91 5.98
C SER A 219 -4.55 7.58 6.12
N GLN A 220 -4.61 8.52 7.06
CA GLN A 220 -5.58 9.60 6.99
C GLN A 220 -5.16 10.59 5.91
N ARG A 221 -6.12 11.05 5.11
CA ARG A 221 -5.86 11.94 3.97
C ARG A 221 -5.83 13.39 4.42
N GLU A 222 -5.00 14.20 3.78
CA GLU A 222 -4.93 15.64 4.04
C GLU A 222 -6.18 16.32 3.48
N GLU A 223 -7.09 16.69 4.38
CA GLU A 223 -8.35 17.34 4.07
C GLU A 223 -8.23 18.87 3.97
N ARG A 224 -7.14 19.46 4.49
CA ARG A 224 -6.95 20.91 4.50
C ARG A 224 -6.25 21.35 3.22
N LEU A 225 -6.94 22.15 2.39
CA LEU A 225 -6.46 22.51 1.06
C LEU A 225 -5.11 23.25 1.08
N ASP A 226 -4.92 24.17 2.02
CA ASP A 226 -3.70 24.96 2.17
C ASP A 226 -2.49 24.09 2.53
N VAL A 227 -2.68 23.12 3.44
CA VAL A 227 -1.66 22.15 3.82
C VAL A 227 -1.34 21.20 2.66
N LEU A 228 -2.36 20.67 1.97
CA LEU A 228 -2.20 19.83 0.80
C LEU A 228 -1.41 20.56 -0.30
N ASP A 229 -1.79 21.80 -0.58
CA ASP A 229 -1.14 22.67 -1.57
C ASP A 229 0.33 22.94 -1.24
N ALA A 230 0.67 23.11 0.05
CA ALA A 230 2.05 23.27 0.49
C ALA A 230 2.84 21.97 0.31
N ARG A 231 2.27 20.82 0.69
CA ARG A 231 2.89 19.50 0.52
C ARG A 231 3.13 19.14 -0.95
N MET A 232 2.19 19.47 -1.83
CA MET A 232 2.38 19.30 -3.27
C MET A 232 3.55 20.14 -3.79
N ALA A 233 3.68 21.39 -3.34
CA ALA A 233 4.79 22.25 -3.74
C ALA A 233 6.14 21.74 -3.23
N GLU A 234 6.21 21.27 -1.98
CA GLU A 234 7.41 20.64 -1.39
C GLU A 234 7.89 19.43 -2.20
N MET A 235 6.96 18.66 -2.79
CA MET A 235 7.27 17.46 -3.59
C MET A 235 7.37 17.73 -5.11
N GLY A 236 7.34 18.99 -5.53
CA GLY A 236 7.45 19.37 -6.96
C GLY A 236 6.25 18.97 -7.82
N LEU A 237 5.07 18.79 -7.21
CA LEU A 237 3.83 18.44 -7.91
C LEU A 237 3.11 19.69 -8.41
N ASN A 238 2.67 19.66 -9.67
CA ASN A 238 1.93 20.75 -10.27
C ASN A 238 0.44 20.69 -9.87
N LYS A 239 -0.04 21.72 -9.18
CA LYS A 239 -1.42 21.79 -8.67
C LYS A 239 -2.50 21.71 -9.74
N GLU A 240 -2.19 22.17 -10.96
CA GLU A 240 -3.13 22.16 -12.07
C GLU A 240 -3.43 20.75 -12.56
N ASP A 241 -2.48 19.82 -12.47
CA ASP A 241 -2.71 18.42 -12.85
C ASP A 241 -3.67 17.69 -11.88
N TYR A 242 -3.81 18.23 -10.66
CA TYR A 242 -4.63 17.71 -9.57
C TYR A 242 -5.84 18.61 -9.26
N TRP A 243 -6.26 19.47 -10.20
CA TRP A 243 -7.36 20.42 -9.97
C TRP A 243 -8.61 19.74 -9.39
N TRP A 244 -8.99 18.58 -9.94
CA TRP A 244 -10.16 17.79 -9.54
C TRP A 244 -10.01 17.18 -8.15
N TYR A 245 -8.80 16.77 -7.77
CA TYR A 245 -8.49 16.21 -6.46
C TYR A 245 -8.49 17.29 -5.38
N ARG A 246 -8.02 18.49 -5.74
CA ARG A 246 -8.08 19.69 -4.88
C ARG A 246 -9.51 20.18 -4.67
N ASP A 247 -10.39 20.04 -5.66
CA ASP A 247 -11.80 20.40 -5.52
C ASP A 247 -12.51 19.61 -4.41
N LEU A 248 -12.09 18.37 -4.14
CA LEU A 248 -12.57 17.59 -2.99
C LEU A 248 -12.35 18.30 -1.65
N ARG A 249 -11.31 19.14 -1.55
CA ARG A 249 -10.98 19.92 -0.35
C ARG A 249 -11.66 21.30 -0.33
N ARG A 250 -12.25 21.73 -1.45
CA ARG A 250 -12.99 23.00 -1.56
C ARG A 250 -14.48 22.85 -1.24
N TYR A 251 -15.08 21.73 -1.65
CA TYR A 251 -16.53 21.57 -1.63
C TYR A 251 -16.96 20.45 -0.68
N GLY A 252 -17.12 20.77 0.60
CA GLY A 252 -17.69 19.84 1.58
C GLY A 252 -16.74 18.70 1.98
N THR A 253 -15.45 19.00 2.10
CA THR A 253 -14.45 18.02 2.55
C THR A 253 -14.69 17.57 3.98
N VAL A 254 -14.21 16.36 4.29
CA VAL A 254 -14.36 15.71 5.60
C VAL A 254 -13.05 15.03 5.97
N PRO A 255 -12.76 14.80 7.25
CA PRO A 255 -11.74 13.83 7.64
C PRO A 255 -12.06 12.48 7.01
N HIS A 256 -11.12 11.88 6.29
CA HIS A 256 -11.31 10.58 5.65
C HIS A 256 -9.97 9.84 5.62
N SER A 257 -10.06 8.52 5.59
CA SER A 257 -8.90 7.64 5.67
C SER A 257 -9.14 6.39 4.84
N GLY A 258 -8.05 5.78 4.39
CA GLY A 258 -8.09 4.54 3.65
C GLY A 258 -6.76 3.81 3.71
N PHE A 259 -6.74 2.61 3.13
CA PHE A 259 -5.54 1.81 3.00
C PHE A 259 -5.55 1.00 1.72
N GLY A 260 -4.40 0.46 1.35
CA GLY A 260 -4.26 -0.52 0.29
C GLY A 260 -3.76 -1.84 0.85
N LEU A 261 -4.37 -2.94 0.40
CA LEU A 261 -3.91 -4.29 0.64
C LEU A 261 -3.46 -4.91 -0.68
N GLY A 262 -2.21 -5.38 -0.73
CA GLY A 262 -1.71 -6.19 -1.84
C GLY A 262 -2.30 -7.60 -1.77
N PHE A 263 -3.16 -7.95 -2.72
CA PHE A 263 -3.92 -9.20 -2.66
C PHE A 263 -3.01 -10.43 -2.73
N GLU A 264 -1.98 -10.42 -3.58
CA GLU A 264 -1.01 -11.52 -3.67
C GLU A 264 -0.21 -11.68 -2.38
N ARG A 265 0.11 -10.60 -1.66
CA ARG A 265 0.75 -10.70 -0.34
C ARG A 265 -0.17 -11.37 0.68
N LEU A 266 -1.47 -11.06 0.64
CA LEU A 266 -2.46 -11.71 1.49
C LEU A 266 -2.58 -13.21 1.19
N ILE A 267 -2.65 -13.60 -0.09
CA ILE A 267 -2.69 -15.02 -0.47
C ILE A 267 -1.41 -15.75 -0.03
N ALA A 268 -0.24 -15.15 -0.27
CA ALA A 268 1.04 -15.71 0.16
C ALA A 268 1.09 -15.93 1.68
N TYR A 269 0.59 -14.97 2.46
CA TYR A 269 0.51 -15.07 3.91
C TYR A 269 -0.40 -16.21 4.38
N VAL A 270 -1.60 -16.31 3.78
CA VAL A 270 -2.60 -17.36 4.07
C VAL A 270 -2.07 -18.75 3.75
N THR A 271 -1.48 -18.92 2.58
CA THR A 271 -1.07 -20.22 2.05
C THR A 271 0.33 -20.67 2.51
N GLY A 272 1.16 -19.74 3.00
CA GLY A 272 2.56 -19.99 3.32
C GLY A 272 3.49 -20.04 2.10
N VAL A 273 2.97 -19.79 0.90
CA VAL A 273 3.74 -19.76 -0.34
C VAL A 273 4.73 -18.59 -0.33
N GLN A 274 6.01 -18.89 -0.53
CA GLN A 274 7.10 -17.93 -0.32
C GLN A 274 7.35 -16.98 -1.49
N ASN A 275 6.84 -17.30 -2.68
CA ASN A 275 7.07 -16.54 -3.90
C ASN A 275 5.73 -16.02 -4.44
N VAL A 276 5.59 -14.70 -4.56
CA VAL A 276 4.35 -14.08 -5.06
C VAL A 276 4.03 -14.45 -6.51
N ARG A 277 4.99 -15.04 -7.24
CA ARG A 277 4.77 -15.58 -8.59
C ARG A 277 3.87 -16.81 -8.60
N ASP A 278 3.80 -17.54 -7.48
CA ASP A 278 3.06 -18.80 -7.35
C ASP A 278 1.64 -18.60 -6.78
N VAL A 279 1.27 -17.36 -6.47
CA VAL A 279 -0.05 -16.99 -5.91
C VAL A 279 -0.89 -16.13 -6.87
N ILE A 280 -0.42 -15.96 -8.09
CA ILE A 280 -1.13 -15.32 -9.20
C ILE A 280 -1.04 -16.25 -10.43
N PRO A 281 -2.10 -16.39 -11.26
CA PRO A 281 -2.08 -17.37 -12.35
C PRO A 281 -0.95 -17.17 -13.37
N PHE A 282 -0.69 -15.92 -13.75
CA PHE A 282 0.30 -15.57 -14.79
C PHE A 282 1.11 -14.35 -14.33
N PRO A 283 2.18 -14.52 -13.55
CA PRO A 283 2.91 -13.41 -12.96
C PRO A 283 3.57 -12.52 -14.03
N ARG A 284 3.59 -11.21 -13.79
CA ARG A 284 4.35 -10.25 -14.59
C ARG A 284 5.53 -9.75 -13.79
N THR A 285 6.74 -9.91 -14.33
CA THR A 285 8.00 -9.49 -13.67
C THR A 285 8.99 -8.94 -14.70
N PRO A 286 10.11 -8.31 -14.29
CA PRO A 286 11.08 -7.79 -15.26
C PRO A 286 11.50 -8.86 -16.27
N ARG A 287 11.33 -8.55 -17.57
CA ARG A 287 11.60 -9.46 -18.71
C ARG A 287 10.70 -10.71 -18.79
N ASN A 288 9.58 -10.75 -18.06
CA ASN A 288 8.60 -11.83 -18.16
C ASN A 288 7.17 -11.29 -18.26
N ALA A 289 6.55 -11.54 -19.41
CA ALA A 289 5.14 -11.29 -19.69
C ALA A 289 4.48 -12.49 -20.41
N THR A 290 4.96 -13.70 -20.14
CA THR A 290 4.43 -14.96 -20.70
C THR A 290 3.26 -15.48 -19.86
N PHE A 291 2.58 -16.52 -20.32
CA PHE A 291 1.54 -17.20 -19.56
C PHE A 291 2.20 -18.24 -18.66
#